data_AF-A0A940IHT6-F1
#
_entry.id   AF-A0A940IHT6-F1
#
_cell.length_a   1.000
_cell.length_b   1.000
_cell.length_c   1.000
_cell.angle_alpha   90.00
_cell.angle_beta   90.00
_cell.angle_gamma   90.00
#
_symmetry.space_group_name_H-M   'P 1'
#
loop_
_entity.id
_entity.type
_entity.pdbx_description
1 polymer ?
#
loop_
_entity_poly.entity_id
_entity_poly.type
_entity_poly.pdbx_seq_one_letter_code
_entity_poly.pdbx_strand_id
1 'polypeptide(L)' 'MKKRTSAAIDPEYLKKQKASLVRRHRQVIYLNDSEMAAVCKYCDLFKVHTKAAFFREAVMEKILKELEDNHPTLF' A
#
# COMPACT_ATOMS: atom_id res chain seq x y z
N MET A 1 -4.54 -24.96 -23.43
CA MET A 1 -5.12 -24.43 -22.17
C MET A 1 -6.14 -23.34 -22.52
N LYS A 2 -7.44 -23.57 -22.31
CA LYS A 2 -8.50 -22.60 -22.62
C LYS A 2 -8.33 -21.36 -21.73
N LYS A 3 -8.05 -20.20 -22.31
CA LYS A 3 -8.20 -18.91 -21.62
C LYS A 3 -9.65 -18.81 -21.18
N ARG A 4 -9.91 -18.85 -19.86
CA ARG A 4 -11.22 -18.49 -19.32
C ARG A 4 -11.43 -17.03 -19.72
N THR A 5 -12.24 -16.79 -20.73
CA THR A 5 -12.75 -15.47 -21.05
C THR A 5 -13.38 -14.92 -19.79
N SER A 6 -12.76 -13.90 -19.20
CA SER A 6 -13.39 -13.09 -18.16
C SER A 6 -14.73 -12.63 -18.71
N ALA A 7 -15.81 -13.25 -18.24
CA ALA A 7 -17.15 -12.71 -18.42
C ALA A 7 -17.07 -11.22 -18.06
N ALA A 8 -17.54 -10.36 -18.96
CA ALA A 8 -17.39 -8.92 -18.86
C ALA A 8 -17.85 -8.46 -17.47
N ILE A 9 -16.89 -8.15 -16.60
CA ILE A 9 -17.17 -7.64 -15.26
C ILE A 9 -17.95 -6.35 -15.47
N ASP A 10 -19.07 -6.22 -14.76
CA ASP A 10 -19.92 -5.03 -14.87
C ASP A 10 -19.07 -3.76 -14.69
N PRO A 11 -19.06 -2.82 -15.67
CA PRO A 11 -18.31 -1.59 -15.57
C PRO A 11 -18.67 -0.76 -14.33
N GLU A 12 -19.90 -0.87 -13.82
CA GLU A 12 -20.31 -0.21 -12.58
C GLU A 12 -19.58 -0.79 -11.35
N TYR A 13 -19.46 -2.11 -11.27
CA TYR A 13 -18.72 -2.80 -10.21
C TYR A 13 -17.24 -2.37 -10.18
N LEU A 14 -16.59 -2.31 -11.34
CA LEU A 14 -15.20 -1.85 -11.45
C LEU A 14 -15.05 -0.39 -11.01
N LYS A 15 -16.02 0.46 -11.33
CA LYS A 15 -16.03 1.87 -10.90
C LYS A 15 -16.15 1.98 -9.38
N LYS A 16 -17.04 1.19 -8.76
CA LYS A 16 -17.24 1.15 -7.32
C LYS A 16 -15.98 0.64 -6.59
N GLN A 17 -15.33 -0.40 -7.10
CA GLN A 17 -14.08 -0.92 -6.55
C GLN A 17 -12.93 0.08 -6.64
N LYS A 18 -12.79 0.78 -7.78
CA LYS A 18 -11.78 1.86 -7.88
C LYS A 18 -12.07 3.02 -6.93
N ALA A 19 -13.35 3.35 -6.73
CA ALA A 19 -13.77 4.41 -5.81
C ALA A 19 -13.49 4.08 -4.34
N SER A 20 -13.50 2.81 -3.93
CA SER A 20 -13.17 2.41 -2.56
C SER A 20 -11.67 2.42 -2.26
N LEU A 21 -10.82 2.30 -3.28
CA LEU A 21 -9.36 2.37 -3.15
C LEU A 21 -8.82 3.82 -3.06
N VAL A 22 -9.70 4.82 -3.16
CA VAL A 22 -9.32 6.22 -3.03
C VAL A 22 -8.83 6.51 -1.62
N ARG A 23 -7.63 7.08 -1.51
CA ARG A 23 -7.02 7.46 -0.24
C ARG A 23 -7.66 8.75 0.27
N ARG A 24 -8.54 8.63 1.28
CA ARG A 24 -9.31 9.77 1.84
C ARG A 24 -8.75 10.29 3.17
N HIS A 25 -8.06 9.44 3.92
CA HIS A 25 -7.61 9.77 5.27
C HIS A 25 -6.18 10.31 5.24
N ARG A 26 -6.02 11.60 5.56
CA ARG A 26 -4.70 12.24 5.63
C ARG A 26 -3.95 11.77 6.87
N GLN A 27 -2.71 11.36 6.67
CA GLN A 27 -1.76 11.02 7.73
C GLN A 27 -0.57 11.98 7.68
N VAL A 28 -0.06 12.40 8.84
CA VAL A 28 1.10 13.29 8.97
C VAL A 28 2.07 12.67 9.94
N ILE A 29 3.34 12.63 9.55
CA ILE A 29 4.45 12.22 10.40
C ILE A 29 5.48 13.34 10.42
N TYR A 30 6.08 13.57 11.57
CA TYR A 30 7.23 14.46 11.71
C TYR A 30 8.47 13.59 11.84
N LEU A 31 9.49 13.94 11.09
CA LEU A 31 10.80 13.29 11.11
C LEU A 31 11.83 14.35 11.50
N ASN A 32 12.84 13.94 12.25
CA ASN A 32 14.01 14.79 12.45
C ASN A 32 14.89 14.84 11.19
N ASP A 33 15.91 15.69 11.22
CA ASP A 33 16.79 15.92 10.06
C ASP A 33 17.51 14.65 9.61
N SER A 34 17.96 13.83 10.56
CA SER A 34 18.67 12.56 10.28
C SER A 34 17.75 11.53 9.62
N GLU A 35 16.53 11.39 10.13
CA GLU A 35 15.51 10.52 9.58
C GLU A 35 15.10 10.95 8.16
N MET A 36 14.90 12.26 7.96
CA MET A 36 14.58 12.79 6.63
C MET A 36 15.73 12.56 5.64
N ALA A 37 16.99 12.76 6.06
CA ALA A 37 18.16 12.49 5.23
C ALA A 37 18.24 11.00 4.84
N ALA A 38 17.96 10.09 5.77
CA ALA A 38 17.92 8.65 5.50
C ALA A 38 16.83 8.29 4.48
N VAL A 39 15.62 8.86 4.62
CA VAL A 39 14.52 8.65 3.67
C VAL A 39 14.89 9.15 2.28
N CYS A 40 15.48 10.35 2.16
CA CYS A 40 15.94 10.88 0.87
C CYS A 40 16.97 9.95 0.23
N LYS A 41 17.99 9.53 0.98
CA LYS A 41 19.03 8.61 0.49
C LYS A 41 18.43 7.28 0.02
N TYR A 42 17.46 6.74 0.74
CA TYR A 42 16.74 5.54 0.34
C TYR A 42 16.00 5.75 -0.99
N CYS A 43 15.24 6.85 -1.12
CA CYS A 43 14.53 7.15 -2.35
C CYS A 43 15.46 7.29 -3.56
N ASP A 44 16.64 7.88 -3.38
CA ASP A 44 17.64 8.05 -4.43
C ASP A 44 18.25 6.71 -4.88
N LEU A 45 18.59 5.84 -3.92
CA LEU A 45 19.19 4.53 -4.20
C LEU A 45 18.23 3.59 -4.92
N PHE A 46 16.97 3.54 -4.47
CA PHE A 46 15.96 2.61 -4.99
C PHE A 46 15.03 3.22 -6.04
N LYS A 47 15.32 4.46 -6.49
CA LYS A 47 14.55 5.20 -7.49
C LYS A 47 13.05 5.32 -7.15
N VAL A 48 12.75 5.51 -5.87
CA VAL A 48 11.37 5.66 -5.43
C VAL A 48 10.86 7.07 -5.77
N HIS A 49 9.93 7.15 -6.71
CA HIS A 49 9.43 8.42 -7.22
C HIS A 49 8.64 9.25 -6.20
N THR A 50 7.99 8.60 -5.21
CA THR A 50 7.17 9.31 -4.23
C THR A 50 7.41 8.78 -2.82
N LYS A 51 7.84 9.67 -1.91
CA LYS A 51 8.06 9.34 -0.49
C LYS A 51 6.79 8.76 0.16
N ALA A 52 5.63 9.31 -0.19
CA ALA A 52 4.33 8.82 0.29
C ALA A 52 4.03 7.37 -0.16
N ALA A 53 4.57 6.92 -1.30
CA ALA A 53 4.45 5.51 -1.67
C ALA A 53 5.33 4.62 -0.83
N PHE A 54 6.59 5.00 -0.63
CA PHE A 54 7.50 4.30 0.26
C PHE A 54 6.93 4.15 1.67
N PHE A 55 6.55 5.26 2.32
CA PHE A 55 6.03 5.22 3.69
C PHE A 55 4.82 4.29 3.81
N ARG A 56 3.89 4.38 2.87
CA ARG A 56 2.70 3.54 2.88
C ARG A 56 3.02 2.06 2.69
N GLU A 57 3.93 1.74 1.77
CA GLU A 57 4.32 0.36 1.52
C GLU A 57 4.99 -0.25 2.75
N ALA A 58 6.01 0.42 3.28
CA ALA A 58 6.72 -0.04 4.48
C ALA A 58 5.80 -0.20 5.70
N VAL A 59 4.89 0.75 5.92
CA VAL A 59 3.93 0.70 7.05
C VAL A 59 2.90 -0.41 6.83
N MET A 60 2.31 -0.52 5.64
CA MET A 60 1.26 -1.51 5.38
C MET A 60 1.82 -2.94 5.35
N GLU A 61 3.03 -3.14 4.82
CA GLU A 61 3.72 -4.43 4.87
C GLU A 61 3.87 -4.90 6.32
N LYS A 62 4.35 -4.01 7.20
CA LYS A 62 4.53 -4.32 8.61
C LYS A 62 3.20 -4.61 9.32
N ILE A 63 2.20 -3.75 9.13
CA ILE A 63 0.87 -3.91 9.74
C ILE A 63 0.22 -5.22 9.30
N LEU A 64 0.16 -5.48 7.99
CA LEU A 64 -0.49 -6.68 7.47
C LEU A 64 0.20 -7.95 7.94
N LYS A 65 1.54 -7.95 7.97
CA LYS A 65 2.31 -9.08 8.49
C LYS A 65 2.01 -9.33 9.97
N GLU A 66 1.97 -8.30 10.80
CA GLU A 66 1.64 -8.46 12.23
C GLU A 66 0.19 -8.90 12.46
N LEU A 67 -0.75 -8.44 11.64
CA LEU A 67 -2.14 -8.90 11.69
C LEU A 67 -2.26 -10.37 11.25
N GLU A 68 -1.47 -10.79 10.26
CA GLU A 68 -1.38 -12.16 9.82
C GLU A 68 -0.67 -13.04 10.86
N ASP A 69 0.37 -12.56 11.54
CA ASP A 69 1.08 -13.35 12.55
C ASP A 69 0.23 -13.53 13.83
N ASN A 70 -0.64 -12.57 14.15
CA ASN A 70 -1.46 -12.54 15.38
C ASN A 70 -2.94 -12.85 15.15
N HIS A 71 -3.34 -13.31 13.96
CA HIS A 71 -4.73 -13.71 13.77
C HIS A 71 -5.06 -14.85 14.74
N PRO A 72 -6.21 -14.80 15.44
CA PRO A 72 -6.61 -15.91 16.29
C PRO A 72 -6.71 -17.14 15.40
N THR A 73 -5.81 -18.10 15.61
CA THR A 73 -5.95 -19.41 15.00
C THR A 73 -7.26 -19.97 15.52
N LEU A 74 -8.13 -20.43 14.61
CA LEU A 74 -9.28 -21.26 14.98
C LEU A 74 -8.70 -22.51 15.64
N PHE A 75 -8.39 -22.49 16.94
CA PHE A 75 -8.19 -23.59 17.91
C PHE A 75 -7.64 -22.98 19.20
#